data_AF-A0A935WQV7-F1
#
_entry.id   AF-A0A935WQV7-F1
#
_cell.length_a   1.000
_cell.length_b   1.000
_cell.length_c   1.000
_cell.angle_alpha   90.00
_cell.angle_beta   90.00
_cell.angle_gamma   90.00
#
_symmetry.space_group_name_H-M   'P 1'
#
loop_
_entity.id
_entity.type
_entity.pdbx_description
1 polymer ?
#
loop_
_entity_poly.entity_id
_entity_poly.type
_entity_poly.pdbx_seq_one_letter_code
_entity_poly.pdbx_strand_id
1 'polypeptide(L)'
;MQLRCHDFEATSRTLQLRRTKHGKQRTVYLNNEGFSVINGATKDLQPSDFIFRKSDGSPWKRSEQSRPMKAACKATGITLPSHFTTFAIRSEPCSLKTEYRCAL
;
A
#
# COMPACT_ATOMS: atom_id res chain seq x y z
N MET A 1 -2.91 -3.17 -10.63
CA MET A 1 -2.24 -4.14 -9.73
C MET A 1 -3.33 -4.61 -8.80
N GLN A 2 -3.54 -5.91 -8.67
CA GLN A 2 -4.62 -6.47 -7.83
C GLN A 2 -3.95 -7.39 -6.82
N LEU A 3 -4.21 -7.17 -5.54
CA LEU A 3 -3.73 -8.01 -4.45
C LEU A 3 -4.91 -8.76 -3.85
N ARG A 4 -4.72 -10.07 -3.68
CA ARG A 4 -5.70 -10.95 -3.04
C ARG A 4 -5.23 -11.33 -1.65
N CYS A 5 -6.16 -11.79 -0.81
CA CYS A 5 -5.84 -12.21 0.55
C CYS A 5 -4.79 -13.34 0.55
N HIS A 6 -4.84 -14.28 -0.41
CA HIS A 6 -3.84 -15.34 -0.53
C HIS A 6 -2.42 -14.84 -0.88
N ASP A 7 -2.25 -13.58 -1.29
CA ASP A 7 -0.92 -13.01 -1.57
C ASP A 7 -0.23 -12.50 -0.30
N PHE A 8 -0.95 -12.42 0.83
CA PHE A 8 -0.45 -11.98 2.13
C PHE A 8 -0.19 -13.18 3.05
N GLU A 9 1.00 -13.26 3.61
CA GLU A 9 1.39 -14.28 4.58
C GLU A 9 1.64 -13.62 5.95
N ALA A 10 0.74 -13.88 6.89
CA ALA A 10 0.76 -13.23 8.21
C ALA A 10 1.98 -13.66 9.05
N THR A 11 2.37 -14.94 8.97
CA THR A 11 3.46 -15.53 9.75
C THR A 11 4.81 -14.88 9.42
N SER A 12 5.09 -14.73 8.12
CA SER A 12 6.34 -14.16 7.63
C SER A 12 6.28 -12.64 7.42
N ARG A 13 5.10 -12.03 7.58
CA ARG A 13 4.82 -10.62 7.28
C ARG A 13 5.24 -10.22 5.87
N THR A 14 5.02 -11.14 4.92
CA THR A 14 5.40 -10.93 3.51
C THR A 14 4.17 -10.75 2.63
N LEU A 15 4.38 -9.98 1.56
CA LEU A 15 3.39 -9.71 0.54
C LEU A 15 3.94 -10.12 -0.82
N GLN A 16 3.25 -11.04 -1.50
CA GLN A 16 3.65 -11.55 -2.80
C GLN A 16 3.01 -10.74 -3.93
N LEU A 17 3.82 -9.96 -4.65
CA LEU A 17 3.37 -9.19 -5.80
C LEU A 17 3.53 -10.02 -7.07
N ARG A 18 2.54 -10.89 -7.34
CA ARG A 18 2.54 -11.79 -8.52
C ARG A 18 2.25 -11.07 -9.83
N ARG A 19 1.31 -10.11 -9.82
CA ARG A 19 0.94 -9.32 -11.01
C ARG A 19 1.63 -7.97 -11.01
N THR A 20 2.77 -7.85 -11.69
CA THR A 20 3.49 -6.56 -11.83
C THR A 20 3.44 -6.03 -13.26
N LYS A 21 3.70 -4.72 -13.43
CA LYS A 21 3.71 -4.06 -14.75
C LYS A 21 4.70 -4.71 -15.73
N HIS A 22 5.76 -5.33 -15.23
CA HIS A 22 6.84 -5.92 -16.02
C HIS A 22 6.91 -7.44 -15.89
N GLY A 23 5.85 -8.10 -15.37
CA GLY A 23 5.80 -9.55 -15.21
C GLY A 23 6.72 -10.14 -14.13
N LYS A 24 7.70 -9.39 -13.61
CA LYS A 24 8.58 -9.85 -12.52
C LYS A 24 7.81 -9.93 -11.20
N GLN A 25 7.65 -11.14 -10.67
CA GLN A 25 7.14 -11.35 -9.33
C GLN A 25 8.15 -10.85 -8.30
N ARG A 26 7.68 -10.22 -7.23
CA ARG A 26 8.53 -9.76 -6.13
C ARG A 26 7.85 -9.92 -4.79
N THR A 27 8.61 -10.27 -3.78
CA THR A 27 8.15 -10.36 -2.39
C THR A 27 8.58 -9.10 -1.64
N VAL A 28 7.66 -8.52 -0.86
CA VAL A 28 7.91 -7.33 -0.06
C VAL A 28 7.68 -7.66 1.40
N TYR A 29 8.65 -7.30 2.25
CA TYR A 29 8.51 -7.38 3.70
C TYR A 29 7.76 -6.16 4.23
N LEU A 30 6.82 -6.39 5.13
CA LEU A 30 6.02 -5.33 5.74
C LEU A 30 6.61 -4.90 7.09
N ASN A 31 6.67 -3.58 7.29
CA ASN A 31 6.93 -3.00 8.61
C ASN A 31 5.72 -3.22 9.54
N ASN A 32 5.89 -3.00 10.85
CA ASN A 32 4.83 -3.20 11.85
C ASN A 32 3.53 -2.45 11.51
N GLU A 33 3.62 -1.19 11.07
CA GLU A 33 2.46 -0.38 10.67
C GLU A 33 1.77 -0.97 9.43
N GLY A 34 2.54 -1.31 8.40
CA GLY A 34 2.01 -1.90 7.17
C GLY A 34 1.39 -3.28 7.41
N PHE A 35 1.97 -4.07 8.31
CA PHE A 35 1.41 -5.33 8.77
C PHE A 35 0.08 -5.13 9.49
N SER A 36 -0.01 -4.16 10.43
CA SER A 36 -1.25 -3.90 11.17
C SER A 36 -2.40 -3.54 10.23
N VAL A 37 -2.15 -2.67 9.25
CA VAL A 37 -3.16 -2.26 8.26
C VAL A 37 -3.61 -3.43 7.40
N ILE A 38 -2.66 -4.20 6.86
CA ILE A 38 -2.98 -5.32 5.96
C ILE A 38 -3.65 -6.45 6.73
N ASN A 39 -3.12 -6.81 7.90
CA ASN A 39 -3.68 -7.84 8.76
C ASN A 39 -5.10 -7.49 9.20
N GLY A 40 -5.34 -6.23 9.59
CA GLY A 40 -6.69 -5.73 9.89
C GLY A 40 -7.63 -5.84 8.69
N ALA A 41 -7.16 -5.47 7.50
CA ALA A 41 -7.95 -5.56 6.27
C ALA A 41 -8.24 -7.01 5.84
N THR A 42 -7.40 -7.99 6.21
CA THR A 42 -7.52 -9.39 5.78
C THR A 42 -8.33 -10.29 6.71
N LYS A 43 -8.63 -9.87 7.95
CA LYS A 43 -9.27 -10.71 8.98
C LYS A 43 -10.59 -11.34 8.56
N ASP A 44 -11.40 -10.62 7.79
CA ASP A 44 -12.75 -11.05 7.39
C ASP A 44 -12.85 -11.42 5.90
N LEU A 45 -11.70 -11.62 5.23
CA LEU A 45 -11.66 -11.86 3.78
C LEU A 45 -11.42 -13.33 3.46
N GLN A 46 -12.06 -13.81 2.40
CA GLN A 46 -11.73 -15.12 1.83
C GLN A 46 -10.41 -15.05 1.04
N PRO A 47 -9.68 -16.18 0.87
CA PRO A 47 -8.40 -16.20 0.16
C PRO A 47 -8.46 -15.62 -1.27
N SER A 48 -9.59 -15.80 -1.95
CA SER A 48 -9.84 -15.30 -3.30
C SER A 48 -10.15 -13.81 -3.37
N ASP A 49 -10.49 -13.20 -2.23
CA ASP A 49 -10.97 -11.83 -2.20
C ASP A 49 -9.85 -10.81 -2.34
N PHE A 50 -10.20 -9.63 -2.83
CA PHE A 50 -9.29 -8.50 -2.90
C PHE A 50 -9.11 -7.85 -1.54
N ILE A 51 -7.85 -7.55 -1.19
CA ILE A 51 -7.49 -6.84 0.05
C ILE A 51 -8.00 -5.39 0.01
N PHE A 52 -7.87 -4.74 -1.15
CA PHE A 52 -8.33 -3.35 -1.34
C PHE A 52 -9.69 -3.33 -2.04
N ARG A 53 -10.74 -3.07 -1.26
CA ARG A 53 -12.12 -2.90 -1.73
C ARG A 53 -12.57 -1.46 -1.54
N LYS A 54 -13.55 -1.04 -2.32
CA LYS A 54 -14.29 0.21 -2.09
C LYS A 54 -15.29 0.01 -0.94
N SER A 55 -15.86 1.10 -0.44
CA SER A 55 -17.03 1.07 0.46
C SER A 55 -18.13 0.17 -0.08
N ASP A 56 -18.27 0.14 -1.40
CA ASP A 56 -19.30 -0.61 -2.12
C ASP A 56 -18.91 -2.09 -2.37
N GLY A 57 -17.86 -2.59 -1.70
CA GLY A 57 -17.37 -3.98 -1.81
C GLY A 57 -16.63 -4.31 -3.11
N SER A 58 -16.75 -3.47 -4.15
CA SER A 58 -16.06 -3.64 -5.43
C SER A 58 -14.54 -3.45 -5.32
N PRO A 59 -13.72 -4.19 -6.10
CA PRO A 59 -12.28 -4.02 -6.08
C PRO A 59 -11.85 -2.66 -6.65
N TRP A 60 -10.71 -2.14 -6.17
CA TRP A 60 -10.09 -0.95 -6.75
C TRP A 60 -9.60 -1.19 -8.18
N LYS A 61 -9.95 -0.31 -9.11
CA LYS A 61 -9.33 -0.28 -10.45
C LYS A 61 -7.94 0.37 -10.40
N ARG A 62 -7.13 0.15 -11.45
CA ARG A 62 -5.71 0.59 -11.53
C ARG A 62 -5.49 2.08 -11.25
N SER A 63 -6.46 2.94 -11.60
CA SER A 63 -6.37 4.39 -11.44
C SER A 63 -7.21 4.93 -10.26
N GLU A 64 -7.90 4.08 -9.51
CA GLU A 64 -8.83 4.51 -8.45
C GLU A 64 -8.13 4.79 -7.11
N GLN A 65 -6.83 4.54 -6.99
CA GLN A 65 -6.04 4.84 -5.79
C GLN A 65 -5.73 6.35 -5.61
N SER A 66 -5.78 7.14 -6.67
CA SER A 66 -5.38 8.56 -6.63
C SER A 66 -6.38 9.43 -5.84
N ARG A 67 -7.68 9.16 -5.99
CA ARG A 67 -8.76 9.89 -5.31
C ARG A 67 -8.73 9.73 -3.78
N PRO A 68 -8.69 8.50 -3.20
CA PRO A 68 -8.64 8.34 -1.74
C PRO A 68 -7.35 8.91 -1.17
N MET A 69 -6.23 8.79 -1.89
CA MET A 69 -4.96 9.34 -1.43
C MET A 69 -4.96 10.88 -1.43
N LYS A 70 -5.52 11.53 -2.45
CA LYS A 70 -5.69 12.99 -2.46
C LYS A 70 -6.62 13.46 -1.33
N ALA A 71 -7.67 12.71 -1.04
CA ALA A 71 -8.57 13.00 0.07
C ALA A 71 -7.85 12.89 1.43
N ALA A 72 -7.04 11.85 1.63
CA ALA A 72 -6.24 11.69 2.85
C ALA A 72 -5.25 12.85 3.03
N CYS A 73 -4.50 13.24 1.99
CA CYS A 73 -3.56 14.36 2.08
C CYS A 73 -4.27 15.71 2.33
N LYS A 74 -5.47 15.92 1.77
CA LYS A 74 -6.28 17.11 2.08
C LYS A 74 -6.69 17.12 3.55
N ALA A 75 -7.07 15.97 4.11
CA ALA A 75 -7.48 15.86 5.51
C ALA A 75 -6.32 16.10 6.49
N THR A 76 -5.09 15.73 6.12
CA THR A 76 -3.89 15.92 6.96
C THR A 76 -3.14 17.23 6.69
N GLY A 77 -3.62 18.06 5.76
CA GLY A 77 -2.97 19.33 5.41
C GLY A 77 -1.65 19.19 4.65
N ILE A 78 -1.35 17.99 4.12
CA ILE A 78 -0.12 17.75 3.36
C ILE A 78 -0.29 18.31 1.94
N THR A 79 0.41 19.41 1.65
CA THR A 79 0.47 20.00 0.32
C THR A 79 1.37 19.14 -0.57
N LEU A 80 0.73 18.39 -1.47
CA LEU A 80 1.43 17.59 -2.46
C LEU A 80 1.77 18.46 -3.68
N PRO A 81 2.95 18.29 -4.30
CA PRO A 81 3.25 18.94 -5.57
C PRO A 81 2.21 18.57 -6.63
N SER A 82 1.94 19.51 -7.54
CA SER A 82 0.87 19.43 -8.57
C SER A 82 0.90 18.14 -9.41
N HIS A 83 2.08 17.52 -9.56
CA HIS A 83 2.26 16.18 -10.11
C HIS A 83 2.10 15.08 -9.05
N PHE A 84 0.92 14.98 -8.43
CA PHE A 84 0.56 13.83 -7.59
C PHE A 84 0.29 12.59 -8.44
N THR A 85 1.35 12.07 -9.04
CA THR A 85 1.38 10.76 -9.64
C THR A 85 1.70 9.80 -8.51
N THR A 86 1.04 8.64 -8.40
CA THR A 86 1.36 7.57 -7.43
C THR A 86 2.87 7.29 -7.28
N PHE A 87 3.66 7.61 -8.31
CA PHE A 87 5.11 7.55 -8.31
C PHE A 87 5.81 8.35 -7.19
N ALA A 88 5.31 9.52 -6.78
CA ALA A 88 6.01 10.39 -5.82
C ALA A 88 6.18 9.74 -4.44
N ILE A 89 5.13 9.08 -3.92
CA ILE A 89 5.21 8.32 -2.65
C ILE A 89 6.22 7.16 -2.76
N ARG A 90 6.39 6.58 -3.95
CA ARG A 90 7.31 5.46 -4.18
C ARG A 90 8.77 5.91 -4.37
N SER A 91 9.03 7.14 -4.78
CA SER A 91 10.39 7.69 -4.94
C SER A 91 10.97 8.26 -3.65
N GLU A 92 10.16 8.51 -2.62
CA GLU A 92 10.62 8.98 -1.31
C GLU A 92 10.72 7.91 -0.18
N PRO A 93 11.26 6.70 -0.39
CA PRO A 93 11.55 5.81 0.75
C PRO A 93 13.04 5.82 1.16
N CYS A 94 13.89 6.61 0.52
CA CYS A 94 15.35 6.56 0.76
C CYS A 94 15.90 7.74 1.59
N SER A 95 15.47 8.99 1.34
CA SER A 95 16.12 10.15 1.96
C SER A 95 15.65 10.47 3.39
N LEU A 96 14.43 10.09 3.77
CA LEU A 96 13.86 10.39 5.09
C LEU A 96 14.30 9.42 6.21
N LYS A 97 15.03 8.34 5.89
CA LYS A 97 15.55 7.40 6.91
C LYS A 97 16.83 7.88 7.60
N THR A 98 17.48 8.91 7.08
CA THR A 98 18.78 9.38 7.60
C THR A 98 18.64 10.40 8.74
N GLU A 99 17.52 11.11 8.84
CA GLU A 99 17.43 12.26 9.76
C GLU A 99 16.92 11.94 11.17
N TYR A 100 16.39 10.75 11.43
CA TYR A 100 15.92 10.36 12.78
C TYR A 100 16.97 9.63 13.63
N ARG A 101 18.27 9.71 13.29
CA ARG A 101 19.36 9.04 14.05
C ARG A 101 20.33 9.98 14.77
N CYS A 102 20.09 11.29 14.77
CA CYS A 102 20.85 12.27 15.56
C CYS A 102 19.90 13.17 16.37
N ALA A 103 19.18 12.57 17.32
CA ALA A 103 18.49 13.31 18.39
C ALA A 103 18.38 12.41 19.63
N LEU A 104 19.52 11.92 20.12
CA LEU A 104 19.76 11.46 21.48
C LEU A 104 21.20 11.83 21.84
#